data_AF-A0A8G1IZN6-F1
#
_entry.id   AF-A0A8G1IZN6-F1
#
_cell.length_a   1.000
_cell.length_b   1.000
_cell.length_c   1.000
_cell.angle_alpha   90.00
_cell.angle_beta   90.00
_cell.angle_gamma   90.00
#
_symmetry.space_group_name_H-M   'P 1'
#
loop_
_entity.id
_entity.type
_entity.pdbx_description
1 polymer ?
#
loop_
_entity_poly.entity_id
_entity_poly.type
_entity_poly.pdbx_seq_one_letter_code
_entity_poly.pdbx_strand_id
1 'polypeptide(L)'
;MKRFFLGWTRFVIALLVLQVGLAGWGAVSAGGERIMRFIAHAGNGGMLMFWLMLSVVFALIARPGWKAVLLTALSAFMIMMQGAFAYGFGADGVGGGVGIALHALNGLGILVVQTAVARLAKRAVDAKRALKAAGNEVPA
;
A
#
# COMPACT_ATOMS: atom_id res chain seq x y z
N MET A 1 -1.33 2.44 -19.71
CA MET A 1 -1.97 1.90 -18.49
C MET A 1 -1.12 0.91 -17.70
N LYS A 2 -0.69 -0.26 -18.21
CA LYS A 2 0.13 -1.21 -17.39
C LYS A 2 1.41 -0.61 -16.77
N ARG A 3 2.18 0.17 -17.54
CA ARG A 3 3.38 0.87 -17.02
C ARG A 3 3.03 1.93 -15.96
N PHE A 4 1.95 2.67 -16.20
CA PHE A 4 1.43 3.66 -15.25
C PHE A 4 1.03 2.98 -13.94
N PHE A 5 0.25 1.90 -13.99
CA PHE A 5 -0.14 1.16 -12.80
C PHE A 5 1.07 0.64 -12.02
N LEU A 6 2.10 0.09 -12.70
CA LEU A 6 3.34 -0.29 -12.03
C LEU A 6 4.03 0.90 -11.34
N GLY A 7 4.13 2.05 -12.01
CA GLY A 7 4.70 3.27 -11.43
C GLY A 7 3.89 3.73 -10.21
N TRP A 8 2.57 3.73 -10.32
CA TRP A 8 1.64 4.06 -9.25
C TRP A 8 1.79 3.13 -8.04
N THR A 9 1.82 1.80 -8.25
CA THR A 9 2.04 0.84 -7.16
C THR A 9 3.37 1.09 -6.45
N ARG A 10 4.44 1.44 -7.18
CA ARG A 10 5.74 1.78 -6.57
C ARG A 10 5.68 3.07 -5.76
N PHE A 11 4.96 4.07 -6.23
CA PHE A 11 4.71 5.29 -5.49
C PHE A 11 3.97 5.01 -4.18
N VAL A 12 2.89 4.21 -4.21
CA VAL A 12 2.16 3.79 -3.01
C VAL A 12 3.06 3.00 -2.05
N ILE A 13 3.91 2.10 -2.54
CA ILE A 13 4.90 1.40 -1.71
C ILE A 13 5.84 2.37 -1.00
N ALA A 14 6.35 3.40 -1.70
CA ALA A 14 7.22 4.40 -1.08
C ALA A 14 6.50 5.15 0.05
N LEU A 15 5.23 5.52 -0.15
CA LEU A 15 4.41 6.13 0.91
C LEU A 15 4.13 5.19 2.09
N LEU A 16 3.97 3.88 1.83
CA LEU A 16 3.82 2.87 2.88
C LEU A 16 5.11 2.67 3.69
N VAL A 17 6.27 2.66 3.02
CA VAL A 17 7.57 2.61 3.72
C VAL A 17 7.75 3.86 4.58
N LEU A 18 7.41 5.04 4.05
CA LEU A 18 7.40 6.27 4.84
C LEU A 18 6.44 6.17 6.03
N GLN A 19 5.24 5.62 5.86
CA GLN A 19 4.25 5.43 6.93
C GLN A 19 4.81 4.59 8.08
N VAL A 20 5.44 3.46 7.75
CA VAL A 20 6.07 2.55 8.72
C VAL A 20 7.25 3.26 9.42
N GLY A 21 8.06 3.99 8.66
CA GLY A 21 9.17 4.78 9.21
C GLY A 21 8.70 5.85 10.20
N LEU A 22 7.64 6.60 9.86
CA LEU A 22 7.04 7.61 10.74
C LEU A 22 6.48 6.98 12.02
N ALA A 23 5.86 5.79 11.92
CA ALA A 23 5.36 5.06 13.08
C ALA A 23 6.47 4.62 14.03
N GLY A 24 7.49 3.93 13.47
CA GLY A 24 8.62 3.44 14.25
C GLY A 24 9.42 4.58 14.89
N TRP A 25 9.60 5.69 14.17
CA TRP A 25 10.28 6.85 14.71
C TRP A 25 9.45 7.54 15.80
N GLY A 26 8.15 7.72 15.60
CA GLY A 26 7.25 8.24 16.64
C GLY A 26 7.28 7.40 17.92
N ALA A 27 7.41 6.07 17.78
CA ALA A 27 7.49 5.16 18.92
C ALA A 27 8.76 5.31 19.77
N VAL A 28 9.88 5.77 19.19
CA VAL A 28 11.16 5.96 19.90
C VAL A 28 11.45 7.42 20.27
N SER A 29 10.54 8.34 19.94
CA SER A 29 10.70 9.78 20.20
C SER A 29 9.95 10.22 21.47
N ALA A 30 10.37 11.31 22.09
CA ALA A 30 9.74 11.90 23.27
C ALA A 30 9.26 13.36 23.02
N GLY A 31 8.41 13.87 23.92
CA GLY A 31 7.98 15.28 23.92
C GLY A 31 7.27 15.73 22.63
N GLY A 32 7.49 16.99 22.23
CA GLY A 32 6.83 17.61 21.07
C GLY A 32 7.15 16.93 19.73
N GLU A 33 8.34 16.33 19.58
CA GLU A 33 8.70 15.58 18.38
C GLU A 33 7.82 14.35 18.19
N ARG A 34 7.49 13.64 19.28
CA ARG A 34 6.57 12.49 19.24
C ARG A 34 5.22 12.91 18.65
N ILE A 35 4.67 14.02 19.13
CA ILE A 35 3.35 14.52 18.71
C ILE A 35 3.36 14.87 17.22
N MET A 36 4.32 15.67 16.77
CA MET A 36 4.43 16.07 15.36
C MET A 36 4.56 14.87 14.41
N ARG A 37 5.29 13.83 14.83
CA ARG A 37 5.49 12.60 14.04
C ARG A 37 4.22 11.76 13.97
N PHE A 38 3.46 11.65 15.05
CA PHE A 38 2.16 10.97 15.00
C PHE A 38 1.14 11.72 14.15
N ILE A 39 1.17 13.06 14.14
CA ILE A 39 0.35 13.87 13.23
C ILE A 39 0.74 13.58 11.78
N ALA A 40 2.04 13.57 11.47
CA ALA A 40 2.52 13.25 10.12
C ALA A 40 2.14 11.81 9.69
N HIS A 41 2.26 10.84 10.61
CA HIS A 41 1.83 9.46 10.38
C HIS A 41 0.31 9.38 10.11
N ALA A 42 -0.52 10.05 10.91
CA ALA A 42 -1.96 10.06 10.70
C ALA A 42 -2.34 10.72 9.36
N GLY A 43 -1.71 11.86 9.03
CA GLY A 43 -1.93 12.57 7.76
C GLY A 43 -1.55 11.73 6.54
N ASN A 44 -0.36 11.12 6.54
CA ASN A 44 0.05 10.21 5.46
C ASN A 44 -0.83 8.97 5.39
N GLY A 45 -1.29 8.43 6.52
CA GLY A 45 -2.26 7.33 6.58
C GLY A 45 -3.60 7.66 5.91
N GLY A 46 -4.14 8.86 6.17
CA GLY A 46 -5.36 9.35 5.52
C GLY A 46 -5.20 9.49 4.00
N MET A 47 -4.06 10.01 3.55
CA MET A 47 -3.75 10.07 2.11
C MET A 47 -3.59 8.67 1.48
N LEU A 48 -2.91 7.75 2.16
CA LEU A 48 -2.73 6.36 1.70
C LEU A 48 -4.05 5.64 1.45
N MET A 49 -5.09 5.91 2.25
CA MET A 49 -6.43 5.40 2.01
C MET A 49 -6.97 5.83 0.65
N PHE A 50 -6.90 7.13 0.35
CA PHE A 50 -7.29 7.66 -0.97
C PHE A 50 -6.45 7.06 -2.10
N TRP A 51 -5.13 6.98 -1.94
CA TRP A 51 -4.23 6.41 -2.96
C TRP A 51 -4.46 4.92 -3.22
N LEU A 52 -4.79 4.14 -2.19
CA LEU A 52 -5.14 2.73 -2.33
C LEU A 52 -6.50 2.53 -3.00
N MET A 53 -7.49 3.39 -2.73
CA MET A 53 -8.76 3.38 -3.48
C MET A 53 -8.54 3.66 -4.97
N LEU A 54 -7.76 4.69 -5.31
CA LEU A 54 -7.37 4.95 -6.70
C LEU A 54 -6.58 3.79 -7.33
N SER A 55 -5.77 3.09 -6.53
CA SER A 55 -5.03 1.92 -7.02
C SER A 55 -5.97 0.83 -7.54
N VAL A 56 -7.14 0.64 -6.92
CA VAL A 56 -8.16 -0.33 -7.39
C VAL A 56 -8.67 0.08 -8.77
N VAL A 57 -9.04 1.35 -8.94
CA VAL A 57 -9.50 1.89 -10.24
C VAL A 57 -8.42 1.69 -11.31
N PHE A 58 -7.17 2.03 -11.00
CA PHE A 58 -6.06 1.85 -11.93
C PHE A 58 -5.75 0.39 -12.24
N ALA A 59 -5.89 -0.52 -11.27
CA ALA A 59 -5.73 -1.95 -11.49
C ALA A 59 -6.81 -2.48 -12.46
N LEU A 60 -8.07 -2.07 -12.27
CA LEU A 60 -9.19 -2.44 -13.15
C LEU A 60 -8.98 -1.95 -14.59
N ILE A 61 -8.53 -0.70 -14.76
CA ILE A 61 -8.25 -0.12 -16.08
C ILE A 61 -7.02 -0.76 -16.73
N ALA A 62 -5.94 -0.99 -15.96
CA ALA A 62 -4.69 -1.53 -16.49
C ALA A 62 -4.78 -3.02 -16.85
N ARG A 63 -5.73 -3.76 -16.26
CA ARG A 63 -5.96 -5.19 -16.44
C ARG A 63 -4.65 -6.01 -16.36
N PRO A 64 -3.91 -5.94 -15.23
CA PRO A 64 -2.68 -6.72 -15.04
C PRO A 64 -2.94 -8.22 -14.79
N GLY A 65 -4.21 -8.60 -14.55
CA GLY A 65 -4.65 -9.94 -14.19
C GLY A 65 -5.48 -9.92 -12.91
N TRP A 66 -6.43 -10.85 -12.77
CA TRP A 66 -7.39 -10.88 -11.67
C TRP A 66 -6.74 -10.91 -10.29
N LYS A 67 -5.69 -11.72 -10.11
CA LYS A 67 -4.93 -11.80 -8.84
C LYS A 67 -4.38 -10.44 -8.38
N ALA A 68 -3.87 -9.62 -9.32
CA ALA A 68 -3.36 -8.30 -8.97
C ALA A 68 -4.48 -7.32 -8.61
N VAL A 69 -5.63 -7.41 -9.28
CA VAL A 69 -6.82 -6.61 -8.93
C VAL A 69 -7.32 -6.97 -7.54
N LEU A 70 -7.48 -8.26 -7.24
CA LEU A 70 -7.91 -8.75 -5.93
C LEU A 70 -6.97 -8.35 -4.80
N LEU A 71 -5.65 -8.49 -4.99
CA LEU A 71 -4.68 -8.07 -3.98
C LEU A 71 -4.68 -6.56 -3.78
N THR A 72 -4.92 -5.78 -4.84
CA THR A 72 -5.06 -4.32 -4.71
C THR A 72 -6.32 -3.96 -3.92
N ALA A 73 -7.45 -4.62 -4.21
CA ALA A 73 -8.69 -4.45 -3.45
C ALA A 73 -8.54 -4.90 -1.99
N LEU A 74 -7.81 -6.00 -1.73
CA LEU A 74 -7.47 -6.44 -0.39
C LEU A 74 -6.69 -5.37 0.36
N SER A 75 -5.67 -4.75 -0.25
CA SER A 75 -4.95 -3.64 0.40
C SER A 75 -5.85 -2.44 0.70
N ALA A 76 -6.79 -2.11 -0.19
CA ALA A 76 -7.78 -1.05 0.05
C ALA A 76 -8.71 -1.41 1.21
N PHE A 77 -9.14 -2.67 1.35
CA PHE A 77 -9.89 -3.11 2.52
C PHE A 77 -9.05 -3.04 3.80
N MET A 78 -7.82 -3.54 3.76
CA MET A 78 -6.91 -3.54 4.90
C MET A 78 -6.62 -2.12 5.40
N ILE A 79 -6.46 -1.12 4.52
CA ILE A 79 -6.23 0.27 4.98
C ILE A 79 -7.46 0.84 5.69
N MET A 80 -8.69 0.49 5.28
CA MET A 80 -9.91 0.90 6.00
C MET A 80 -9.94 0.35 7.43
N MET A 81 -9.44 -0.88 7.62
CA MET A 81 -9.35 -1.50 8.94
C MET A 81 -8.33 -0.84 9.87
N GLN A 82 -7.44 0.03 9.36
CA GLN A 82 -6.42 0.67 10.20
C GLN A 82 -7.01 1.53 11.32
N GLY A 83 -8.07 2.29 11.02
CA GLY A 83 -8.76 3.09 12.03
C GLY A 83 -9.45 2.22 13.07
N ALA A 84 -10.06 1.11 12.63
CA ALA A 84 -10.69 0.15 13.54
C ALA A 84 -9.68 -0.48 14.50
N PHE A 85 -8.48 -0.83 14.03
CA PHE A 85 -7.44 -1.37 14.92
C PHE A 85 -6.82 -0.29 15.84
N ALA A 86 -6.65 0.93 15.34
CA ALA A 86 -6.08 2.02 16.13
C ALA A 86 -6.97 2.44 17.31
N TYR A 87 -8.30 2.40 17.16
CA TYR A 87 -9.23 2.97 18.15
C TYR A 87 -10.26 1.98 18.70
N GLY A 88 -10.54 0.88 18.00
CA GLY A 88 -11.62 -0.06 18.35
C GLY A 88 -11.38 -0.91 19.60
N PHE A 89 -10.17 -0.91 20.14
CA PHE A 89 -9.78 -1.69 21.33
C PHE A 89 -9.51 -0.83 22.58
N GLY A 90 -9.85 0.47 22.52
CA GLY A 90 -9.52 1.45 23.56
C GLY A 90 -8.08 1.95 23.45
N ALA A 91 -7.73 2.97 24.24
CA ALA A 91 -6.40 3.59 24.22
C ALA A 91 -5.44 3.03 25.28
N ASP A 92 -5.97 2.40 26.33
CA ASP A 92 -5.22 2.04 27.53
C ASP A 92 -5.25 0.53 27.81
N GLY A 93 -4.29 0.08 28.63
CA GLY A 93 -4.20 -1.29 29.11
C GLY A 93 -3.95 -2.33 28.01
N VAL A 94 -4.30 -3.59 28.31
CA VAL A 94 -4.06 -4.73 27.41
C VAL A 94 -4.82 -4.56 26.09
N GLY A 95 -6.06 -4.04 26.13
CA GLY A 95 -6.88 -3.79 24.94
C GLY A 95 -6.21 -2.82 23.97
N GLY A 96 -5.78 -1.65 24.47
CA GLY A 96 -5.05 -0.67 23.65
C GLY A 96 -3.75 -1.24 23.06
N GLY A 97 -3.01 -2.04 23.85
CA GLY A 97 -1.81 -2.73 23.37
C GLY A 97 -2.09 -3.69 22.20
N VAL A 98 -3.18 -4.47 22.28
CA VAL A 98 -3.62 -5.37 21.20
C VAL A 98 -4.03 -4.58 19.96
N GLY A 99 -4.79 -3.49 20.11
CA GLY A 99 -5.20 -2.63 19.00
C GLY A 99 -4.00 -2.07 18.23
N ILE A 100 -3.00 -1.54 18.96
CA ILE A 100 -1.75 -1.03 18.37
C ILE A 100 -0.98 -2.14 17.65
N ALA A 101 -0.88 -3.34 18.23
CA ALA A 101 -0.20 -4.47 17.61
C ALA A 101 -0.89 -4.89 16.29
N LEU A 102 -2.22 -4.98 16.29
CA LEU A 102 -3.01 -5.29 15.09
C LEU A 102 -2.87 -4.20 14.01
N HIS A 103 -2.89 -2.92 14.42
CA HIS A 103 -2.67 -1.78 13.53
C HIS A 103 -1.29 -1.87 12.84
N ALA A 104 -0.22 -2.06 13.62
CA ALA A 104 1.14 -2.18 13.12
C ALA A 104 1.31 -3.40 12.19
N LEU A 105 0.80 -4.57 12.59
CA LEU A 105 0.87 -5.80 11.80
C LEU A 105 0.10 -5.66 10.49
N ASN A 106 -1.10 -5.08 10.52
CA ASN A 106 -1.88 -4.82 9.32
C ASN A 106 -1.17 -3.83 8.39
N GLY A 107 -0.48 -2.83 8.93
CA GLY A 107 0.31 -1.86 8.16
C GLY A 107 1.44 -2.52 7.38
N LEU A 108 2.20 -3.40 8.05
CA LEU A 108 3.21 -4.23 7.41
C LEU A 108 2.60 -5.19 6.38
N GLY A 109 1.44 -5.76 6.69
CA GLY A 109 0.67 -6.62 5.78
C GLY A 109 0.32 -5.90 4.46
N ILE A 110 -0.17 -4.66 4.54
CA ILE A 110 -0.47 -3.85 3.34
C ILE A 110 0.79 -3.67 2.49
N LEU A 111 1.93 -3.34 3.11
CA LEU A 111 3.20 -3.21 2.40
C LEU A 111 3.59 -4.50 1.68
N VAL A 112 3.51 -5.66 2.36
CA VAL A 112 3.79 -6.96 1.76
C VAL A 112 2.87 -7.22 0.57
N VAL A 113 1.55 -7.02 0.73
CA VAL A 113 0.58 -7.19 -0.37
C VAL A 113 0.91 -6.27 -1.54
N GLN A 114 1.23 -5.00 -1.30
CA GLN A 114 1.58 -4.06 -2.37
C GLN A 114 2.89 -4.45 -3.09
N THR A 115 3.89 -4.99 -2.40
CA THR A 115 5.08 -5.54 -3.08
C THR A 115 4.73 -6.72 -3.99
N ALA A 116 3.79 -7.58 -3.59
CA ALA A 116 3.29 -8.66 -4.44
C ALA A 116 2.52 -8.12 -5.66
N VAL A 117 1.68 -7.09 -5.47
CA VAL A 117 1.01 -6.39 -6.57
C VAL A 117 2.03 -5.80 -7.55
N ALA A 118 3.10 -5.16 -7.07
CA ALA A 118 4.14 -4.59 -7.93
C ALA A 118 4.85 -5.66 -8.77
N ARG A 119 5.13 -6.84 -8.20
CA ARG A 119 5.69 -7.98 -8.93
C ARG A 119 4.76 -8.46 -10.05
N LEU A 120 3.46 -8.56 -9.77
CA LEU A 120 2.46 -8.94 -10.78
C LEU A 120 2.29 -7.87 -11.86
N ALA A 121 2.24 -6.59 -11.48
CA ALA A 121 2.18 -5.47 -12.41
C ALA A 121 3.40 -5.44 -13.34
N LYS A 122 4.60 -5.70 -12.80
CA LYS A 122 5.83 -5.82 -13.60
C LYS A 122 5.74 -6.97 -14.61
N ARG A 123 5.33 -8.16 -14.18
CA ARG A 123 5.12 -9.31 -15.09
C ARG A 123 4.15 -8.96 -16.22
N ALA A 124 3.05 -8.27 -15.93
CA ALA A 124 2.08 -7.85 -16.95
C ALA A 124 2.65 -6.80 -17.92
N VAL A 125 3.51 -5.89 -17.45
CA VAL A 125 4.24 -4.93 -18.31
C VAL A 125 5.21 -5.65 -19.22
N ASP A 126 6.00 -6.59 -18.67
CA ASP A 126 7.03 -7.31 -19.41
C ASP A 126 6.40 -8.23 -20.47
N ALA A 127 5.31 -8.94 -20.14
CA ALA A 127 4.55 -9.72 -21.12
C ALA A 127 4.02 -8.87 -22.29
N LYS A 128 3.49 -7.67 -22.01
CA LYS A 128 3.05 -6.75 -23.08
C LYS A 128 4.22 -6.27 -23.94
N ARG A 129 5.40 -6.07 -23.36
CA ARG A 129 6.62 -5.68 -24.09
C ARG A 129 7.10 -6.82 -25.00
N ALA A 130 7.13 -8.05 -24.49
CA ALA A 130 7.51 -9.24 -25.25
C ALA A 130 6.60 -9.45 -26.47
N LEU A 131 5.27 -9.34 -26.30
CA LEU A 131 4.31 -9.43 -27.42
C LEU A 131 4.55 -8.35 -28.49
N LYS A 132 4.92 -7.12 -28.07
CA LYS A 132 5.23 -6.05 -29.02
C LYS A 132 6.53 -6.31 -29.79
N ALA A 133 7.54 -6.88 -29.13
CA ALA A 133 8.81 -7.22 -29.78
C ALA A 133 8.62 -8.31 -30.83
N ALA A 134 7.93 -9.40 -30.48
CA ALA A 134 7.64 -10.49 -31.41
C ALA A 134 6.78 -10.05 -32.62
N GLY A 135 5.84 -9.11 -32.43
CA GLY A 135 5.03 -8.56 -33.52
C GLY A 135 5.79 -7.63 -34.48
N ASN A 136 6.98 -7.14 -34.09
CA ASN A 136 7.83 -6.29 -34.93
C ASN A 136 8.86 -7.09 -35.73
N GLU A 137 8.98 -8.41 -35.51
CA GLU A 137 9.97 -9.28 -36.16
C GLU A 137 9.45 -9.96 -37.45
N VAL A 138 8.27 -9.58 -37.96
CA VAL A 138 7.82 -10.04 -39.29
C VAL A 138 8.58 -9.24 -40.37
N PRO A 139 9.49 -9.86 -41.16
CA PRO A 139 10.15 -9.18 -42.27
C PRO A 139 9.11 -8.93 -43.38
N ALA A 140 9.23 -7.79 -44.04
CA ALA A 140 8.51 -7.47 -45.27
C ALA A 140 8.95 -8.36 -46.43
#